data_AF-A0A1M2YXV1-F1
#
_entry.id   AF-A0A1M2YXV1-F1
#
_cell.length_a   1.000
_cell.length_b   1.000
_cell.length_c   1.000
_cell.angle_alpha   90.00
_cell.angle_beta   90.00
_cell.angle_gamma   90.00
#
_symmetry.space_group_name_H-M   'P 1'
#
loop_
_entity.id
_entity.type
_entity.pdbx_description
1 polymer ?
#
loop_
_entity_poly.entity_id
_entity_poly.type
_entity_poly.pdbx_seq_one_letter_code
_entity_poly.pdbx_strand_id
1 'polypeptide(L)'
;MFREKEFTERLKTQAEAKKALLEKFKARPGPDDPAVVARKAEREAVLKAREERERQKEEERQERLAREAAERAVREAAEREVRLAEEARLKAEAEAREAEDRERLARQLVDEAERKAARDARYAARKARVRRGR
;
A
#
# COMPACT_ATOMS: atom_id res chain seq x y z
N MET A 1 -8.52 -61.17 -34.65
CA MET A 1 -8.02 -60.78 -35.99
C MET A 1 -8.19 -59.29 -36.36
N PHE A 2 -8.96 -58.46 -35.64
CA PHE A 2 -9.12 -57.03 -36.00
C PHE A 2 -7.99 -56.10 -35.48
N ARG A 3 -7.30 -56.48 -34.39
CA ARG A 3 -6.32 -55.61 -33.69
C ARG A 3 -4.96 -55.48 -34.40
N GLU A 4 -4.55 -56.49 -35.17
CA GLU A 4 -3.27 -56.48 -35.89
C GLU A 4 -3.31 -55.57 -37.13
N LYS A 5 -4.46 -55.52 -37.84
CA LYS A 5 -4.67 -54.61 -38.97
C LYS A 5 -4.51 -53.15 -38.54
N GLU A 6 -5.16 -52.76 -37.44
CA GLU A 6 -5.02 -51.45 -36.78
C GLU A 6 -3.57 -51.08 -36.44
N PHE A 7 -2.79 -52.02 -35.90
CA PHE A 7 -1.39 -51.76 -35.56
C PHE A 7 -0.53 -51.56 -36.81
N THR A 8 -0.73 -52.39 -37.84
CA THR A 8 -0.01 -52.24 -39.11
C THR A 8 -0.35 -50.96 -39.85
N GLU A 9 -1.61 -50.50 -39.78
CA GLU A 9 -2.04 -49.22 -40.34
C GLU A 9 -1.40 -48.03 -39.60
N ARG A 10 -1.30 -48.08 -38.27
CA ARG A 10 -0.57 -47.05 -37.49
C ARG A 10 0.92 -46.98 -37.84
N LEU A 11 1.57 -48.12 -38.04
CA LEU A 11 2.98 -48.13 -38.46
C LEU A 11 3.16 -47.56 -39.86
N LYS A 12 2.25 -47.88 -40.79
CA LYS A 12 2.26 -47.30 -42.14
C LYS A 12 2.04 -45.78 -42.10
N THR A 13 1.04 -45.29 -41.37
CA THR A 13 0.77 -43.85 -41.27
C THR A 13 1.91 -43.09 -40.60
N GLN A 14 2.57 -43.66 -39.58
CA GLN A 14 3.78 -43.08 -39.00
C GLN A 14 4.96 -43.05 -39.97
N ALA A 15 5.15 -44.11 -40.77
CA ALA A 15 6.21 -44.17 -41.78
C ALA A 15 5.96 -43.14 -42.89
N GLU A 16 4.71 -42.99 -43.34
CA GLU A 16 4.30 -41.97 -44.31
C GLU A 16 4.45 -40.55 -43.76
N ALA A 17 4.07 -40.31 -42.50
CA ALA A 17 4.27 -39.03 -41.83
C ALA A 17 5.75 -38.65 -41.73
N LYS A 18 6.62 -39.60 -41.36
CA LYS A 18 8.08 -39.39 -41.32
C LYS A 18 8.66 -39.13 -42.72
N LYS A 19 8.23 -39.86 -43.74
CA LYS A 19 8.60 -39.60 -45.14
C LYS A 19 8.16 -38.19 -45.56
N ALA A 20 6.92 -37.81 -45.30
CA ALA A 20 6.40 -36.48 -45.63
C ALA A 20 7.17 -35.36 -44.91
N LEU A 21 7.60 -35.56 -43.66
CA LEU A 21 8.45 -34.61 -42.93
C LEU A 21 9.85 -34.48 -43.56
N LEU A 22 10.47 -35.59 -43.95
CA LEU A 22 11.78 -35.59 -44.62
C LEU A 22 11.71 -34.93 -46.00
N GLU A 23 10.69 -35.23 -46.79
CA GLU A 23 10.49 -34.59 -48.10
C GLU A 23 10.23 -33.08 -47.95
N LYS A 24 9.44 -32.65 -46.96
CA LYS A 24 9.29 -31.23 -46.62
C LYS A 24 10.61 -30.57 -46.20
N PHE A 25 11.48 -31.30 -45.49
CA PHE A 25 12.78 -30.79 -45.08
C PHE A 25 13.75 -30.65 -46.26
N LYS A 26 13.77 -31.62 -47.19
CA LYS A 26 14.57 -31.55 -48.42
C LYS A 26 14.07 -30.47 -49.38
N ALA A 27 12.76 -30.28 -49.48
CA ALA A 27 12.13 -29.28 -50.34
C ALA A 27 12.15 -27.86 -49.74
N ARG A 28 12.68 -27.67 -48.53
CA ARG A 28 12.79 -26.33 -47.94
C ARG A 28 13.81 -25.51 -48.72
N PRO A 29 13.47 -24.28 -49.13
CA PRO A 29 14.43 -23.37 -49.72
C PRO A 29 15.57 -23.09 -48.75
N GLY A 30 16.79 -22.98 -49.31
CA GLY A 30 17.99 -22.70 -48.55
C GLY A 30 17.97 -21.31 -47.88
N PRO A 31 18.91 -21.04 -46.97
CA PRO A 31 19.00 -19.76 -46.29
C PRO A 31 19.25 -18.56 -47.23
N ASP A 32 19.81 -18.81 -48.42
CA ASP A 32 20.11 -17.82 -49.46
C ASP A 32 19.01 -17.70 -50.53
N ASP A 33 17.90 -18.44 -50.37
CA ASP A 33 16.75 -18.29 -51.26
C ASP A 33 16.13 -16.88 -51.08
N PRO A 34 15.87 -16.15 -52.18
CA PRO A 34 15.42 -14.76 -52.10
C PRO A 34 14.11 -14.59 -51.31
N ALA A 35 13.20 -15.58 -51.34
CA ALA A 35 11.96 -15.53 -50.57
C ALA A 35 12.17 -15.81 -49.07
N VAL A 36 13.24 -16.52 -48.70
CA VAL A 36 13.64 -16.71 -47.29
C VAL A 36 14.34 -15.46 -46.75
N VAL A 37 15.22 -14.85 -47.55
CA VAL A 37 15.90 -13.58 -47.20
C VAL A 37 14.89 -12.44 -47.04
N ALA A 38 13.94 -12.29 -47.96
CA ALA A 38 12.88 -11.29 -47.86
C ALA A 38 12.06 -11.45 -46.58
N ARG A 39 11.65 -12.68 -46.25
CA ARG A 39 10.91 -12.99 -45.00
C ARG A 39 11.72 -12.71 -43.74
N LYS A 40 13.04 -12.93 -43.75
CA LYS A 40 13.91 -12.58 -42.63
C LYS A 40 14.00 -11.07 -42.46
N ALA A 41 14.24 -10.34 -43.55
CA ALA A 41 14.31 -8.88 -43.55
C ALA A 41 13.01 -8.24 -43.06
N GLU A 42 11.84 -8.72 -43.52
CA GLU A 42 10.53 -8.27 -43.03
C GLU A 42 10.36 -8.51 -41.52
N ARG A 43 10.75 -9.71 -41.03
CA ARG A 43 10.67 -10.02 -39.60
C ARG A 43 11.59 -9.14 -38.77
N GLU A 44 12.82 -8.90 -39.23
CA GLU A 44 13.76 -8.00 -38.56
C GLU A 44 13.24 -6.57 -38.51
N ALA A 45 12.63 -6.07 -39.59
CA ALA A 45 12.00 -4.75 -39.61
C ALA A 45 10.85 -4.65 -38.59
N VAL A 46 10.00 -5.69 -38.51
CA VAL A 46 8.91 -5.75 -37.52
C VAL A 46 9.42 -5.83 -36.09
N LEU A 47 10.51 -6.58 -35.84
CA LEU A 47 11.12 -6.66 -34.52
C LEU A 47 11.71 -5.33 -34.09
N LYS A 48 12.47 -4.65 -34.96
CA LYS A 48 13.00 -3.30 -34.69
C LYS A 48 11.87 -2.31 -34.38
N ALA A 49 10.81 -2.29 -35.19
CA ALA A 49 9.66 -1.43 -34.94
C ALA A 49 8.86 -1.80 -33.67
N ARG A 50 9.00 -3.03 -33.14
CA ARG A 50 8.44 -3.41 -31.83
C ARG A 50 9.36 -2.94 -30.71
N GLU A 51 10.66 -3.15 -30.83
CA GLU A 51 11.65 -2.71 -29.84
C GLU A 51 11.61 -1.19 -29.64
N GLU A 52 11.51 -0.40 -30.72
CA GLU A 52 11.35 1.06 -30.64
C GLU A 52 10.08 1.47 -29.89
N ARG A 53 8.94 0.81 -30.18
CA ARG A 53 7.67 1.11 -29.50
C ARG A 53 7.68 0.70 -28.04
N GLU A 54 8.28 -0.44 -27.70
CA GLU A 54 8.36 -0.88 -26.31
C GLU A 54 9.30 0.03 -25.52
N ARG A 55 10.42 0.48 -26.11
CA ARG A 55 11.29 1.48 -25.49
C ARG A 55 10.55 2.78 -25.20
N GLN A 56 9.81 3.32 -26.17
CA GLN A 56 9.00 4.54 -25.97
C GLN A 56 7.97 4.38 -24.85
N LYS A 57 7.24 3.25 -24.83
CA LYS A 57 6.27 2.96 -23.77
C LYS A 57 6.92 2.78 -22.41
N GLU A 58 8.12 2.23 -22.36
CA GLU A 58 8.86 2.08 -21.11
C GLU A 58 9.29 3.44 -20.57
N GLU A 59 9.83 4.32 -21.43
CA GLU A 59 10.17 5.70 -21.07
C GLU A 59 8.93 6.47 -20.56
N GLU A 60 7.80 6.40 -21.27
CA GLU A 60 6.52 7.00 -20.82
C GLU A 60 6.01 6.42 -19.49
N ARG A 61 6.15 5.10 -19.31
CA ARG A 61 5.75 4.43 -18.06
C ARG A 61 6.60 4.91 -16.90
N GLN A 62 7.92 4.99 -17.08
CA GLN A 62 8.83 5.47 -16.04
C GLN A 62 8.53 6.92 -15.69
N GLU A 63 8.28 7.78 -16.68
CA GLU A 63 7.91 9.16 -16.43
C GLU A 63 6.59 9.27 -15.66
N ARG A 64 5.57 8.49 -16.04
CA ARG A 64 4.29 8.46 -15.32
C ARG A 64 4.44 7.99 -13.88
N LEU A 65 5.22 6.92 -13.66
CA LEU A 65 5.49 6.42 -12.32
C LEU A 65 6.25 7.45 -11.47
N ALA A 66 7.22 8.16 -12.05
CA ALA A 66 7.95 9.21 -11.35
C ALA A 66 7.03 10.38 -10.96
N ARG A 67 6.14 10.82 -11.87
CA ARG A 67 5.16 11.87 -11.59
C ARG A 67 4.17 11.45 -10.49
N GLU A 68 3.65 10.23 -10.58
CA GLU A 68 2.72 9.70 -9.58
C GLU A 68 3.39 9.54 -8.21
N ALA A 69 4.64 9.07 -8.16
CA ALA A 69 5.40 8.97 -6.92
C ALA A 69 5.66 10.35 -6.29
N ALA A 70 6.02 11.35 -7.10
CA ALA A 70 6.20 12.71 -6.62
C ALA A 70 4.90 13.32 -6.08
N GLU A 71 3.78 13.13 -6.78
CA GLU A 71 2.47 13.61 -6.34
C GLU A 71 2.02 12.93 -5.05
N ARG A 72 2.20 11.60 -4.95
CA ARG A 72 1.92 10.85 -3.71
C ARG A 72 2.77 11.36 -2.55
N ALA A 73 4.05 11.60 -2.76
CA ALA A 73 4.94 12.11 -1.71
C ALA A 73 4.49 13.50 -1.20
N VAL A 74 4.05 14.39 -2.10
CA VAL A 74 3.52 15.71 -1.72
C VAL A 74 2.21 15.57 -0.93
N ARG A 75 1.29 14.72 -1.37
CA ARG A 75 0.02 14.47 -0.66
C ARG A 75 0.26 13.87 0.71
N GLU A 76 1.11 12.85 0.82
CA GLU A 76 1.46 12.22 2.09
C GLU A 76 2.13 13.22 3.05
N ALA A 77 3.02 14.08 2.55
CA ALA A 77 3.62 15.13 3.38
C ALA A 77 2.55 16.09 3.91
N ALA A 78 1.64 16.57 3.05
CA ALA A 78 0.55 17.45 3.46
C ALA A 78 -0.39 16.78 4.49
N GLU A 79 -0.76 15.51 4.28
CA GLU A 79 -1.58 14.76 5.22
C GLU A 79 -0.89 14.56 6.57
N ARG A 80 0.42 14.30 6.58
CA ARG A 80 1.19 14.17 7.82
C ARG A 80 1.22 15.48 8.60
N GLU A 81 1.44 16.61 7.93
CA GLU A 81 1.40 17.93 8.57
C GLU A 81 0.03 18.23 9.19
N VAL A 82 -1.06 17.93 8.46
CA VAL A 82 -2.43 18.11 8.99
C VAL A 82 -2.66 17.23 10.23
N ARG A 83 -2.26 15.96 10.18
CA ARG A 83 -2.40 15.03 11.32
C ARG A 83 -1.58 15.49 12.54
N LEU A 84 -0.35 15.93 12.33
CA LEU A 84 0.50 16.45 13.40
C LEU A 84 -0.10 17.71 14.03
N ALA A 85 -0.63 18.62 13.21
CA ALA A 85 -1.31 19.82 13.69
C ALA A 85 -2.58 19.47 14.48
N GLU A 86 -3.39 18.52 14.01
CA GLU A 86 -4.58 18.05 14.72
C GLU A 86 -4.23 17.38 16.05
N GLU A 87 -3.23 16.49 16.05
CA GLU A 87 -2.76 15.82 17.26
C GLU A 87 -2.23 16.83 18.29
N ALA A 88 -1.46 17.83 17.86
CA ALA A 88 -0.97 18.89 18.72
C ALA A 88 -2.12 19.72 19.32
N ARG A 89 -3.17 20.01 18.53
CA ARG A 89 -4.36 20.72 19.02
C ARG A 89 -5.12 19.91 20.05
N LEU A 90 -5.35 18.63 19.79
CA LEU A 90 -6.05 17.73 20.72
C LEU A 90 -5.28 17.56 22.03
N LYS A 91 -3.95 17.45 21.96
CA LYS A 91 -3.08 17.41 23.15
C LYS A 91 -3.18 18.70 23.96
N ALA A 92 -3.07 19.86 23.31
CA ALA A 92 -3.19 21.15 23.99
C ALA A 92 -4.56 21.35 24.65
N GLU A 93 -5.64 20.91 23.98
CA GLU A 93 -7.00 20.96 24.54
C GLU A 93 -7.16 20.02 25.75
N ALA A 94 -6.61 18.82 25.68
CA ALA A 94 -6.62 17.88 26.80
C ALA A 94 -5.83 18.42 28.01
N GLU A 95 -4.64 18.97 27.77
CA GLU A 95 -3.81 19.58 28.82
C GLU A 95 -4.51 20.79 29.46
N ALA A 96 -5.18 21.62 28.67
CA ALA A 96 -5.96 22.75 29.19
C ALA A 96 -7.12 22.28 30.09
N ARG A 97 -7.87 21.25 29.65
CA ARG A 97 -8.95 20.66 30.45
C ARG A 97 -8.43 20.05 31.75
N GLU A 98 -7.32 19.33 31.69
CA GLU A 98 -6.70 18.77 32.89
C GLU A 98 -6.25 19.87 33.87
N ALA A 99 -5.70 20.97 33.37
CA ALA A 99 -5.30 22.11 34.19
C ALA A 99 -6.50 22.76 34.88
N GLU A 100 -7.59 23.01 34.13
CA GLU A 100 -8.85 23.53 34.66
C GLU A 100 -9.45 22.61 35.74
N ASP A 101 -9.44 21.30 35.50
CA ASP A 101 -9.94 20.31 36.45
C ASP A 101 -9.10 20.29 37.74
N ARG A 102 -7.77 20.34 37.61
CA ARG A 102 -6.86 20.43 38.78
C ARG A 102 -7.09 21.70 39.57
N GLU A 103 -7.27 22.83 38.90
CA GLU A 103 -7.57 24.11 39.56
C GLU A 103 -8.92 24.05 40.29
N ARG A 104 -9.95 23.49 39.65
CA ARG A 104 -11.28 23.32 40.27
C ARG A 104 -11.20 22.46 41.53
N LEU A 105 -10.49 21.34 41.47
CA LEU A 105 -10.28 20.45 42.61
C LEU A 105 -9.49 21.16 43.73
N ALA A 106 -8.44 21.90 43.39
CA ALA A 106 -7.66 22.66 44.37
C ALA A 106 -8.52 23.70 45.11
N ARG A 107 -9.37 24.44 44.39
CA ARG A 107 -10.31 25.40 44.98
C ARG A 107 -11.32 24.70 45.90
N GLN A 108 -11.88 23.57 45.48
CA GLN A 108 -12.81 22.78 46.31
C GLN A 108 -12.15 22.30 47.61
N LEU A 109 -10.90 21.85 47.55
CA LEU A 109 -10.16 21.43 48.75
C LEU A 109 -9.92 22.59 49.72
N VAL A 110 -9.62 23.79 49.20
CA VAL A 110 -9.47 25.00 50.03
C VAL A 110 -10.80 25.36 50.68
N ASP A 111 -11.88 25.43 49.91
CA ASP A 111 -13.23 25.74 50.42
C ASP A 111 -13.67 24.74 51.51
N GLU A 112 -13.39 23.45 51.32
CA GLU A 112 -13.70 22.41 52.30
C GLU A 112 -12.87 22.55 53.58
N ALA A 113 -11.58 22.87 53.44
CA ALA A 113 -10.69 23.14 54.57
C ALA A 113 -11.17 24.36 55.38
N GLU A 114 -11.56 25.45 54.72
CA GLU A 114 -12.12 26.64 55.37
C GLU A 114 -13.43 26.34 56.08
N ARG A 115 -14.35 25.62 55.43
CA ARG A 115 -15.62 25.19 56.06
C ARG A 115 -15.37 24.33 57.28
N LYS A 116 -14.38 23.43 57.24
CA LYS A 116 -14.00 22.60 58.39
C LYS A 116 -13.42 23.44 59.52
N ALA A 117 -12.48 24.35 59.23
CA ALA A 117 -11.91 25.26 60.22
C ALA A 117 -12.99 26.13 60.89
N ALA A 118 -13.96 26.64 60.12
CA ALA A 118 -15.10 27.40 60.66
C ALA A 118 -15.99 26.54 61.58
N ARG A 119 -16.27 25.28 61.22
CA ARG A 119 -17.01 24.35 62.08
C ARG A 119 -16.25 24.05 63.37
N ASP A 120 -14.95 23.80 63.28
CA ASP A 120 -14.10 23.48 64.44
C ASP A 120 -14.01 24.68 65.39
N ALA A 121 -13.90 25.91 64.86
CA ALA A 121 -13.93 27.14 65.66
C ALA A 121 -15.27 27.32 66.40
N ARG A 122 -16.40 27.07 65.73
CA ARG A 122 -17.74 27.09 66.36
C ARG A 122 -17.85 26.06 67.47
N TYR A 123 -17.36 24.84 67.23
CA TYR A 123 -17.38 23.77 68.22
C TYR A 123 -16.52 24.12 69.44
N ALA A 124 -15.31 24.65 69.22
CA ALA A 124 -14.43 25.13 70.28
C ALA A 124 -15.08 26.25 71.12
N ALA A 125 -15.70 27.24 70.48
CA ALA A 125 -16.41 28.33 71.15
C ALA A 125 -17.59 27.82 72.01
N ARG A 126 -18.39 26.89 71.47
CA ARG A 126 -19.49 26.24 72.21
C ARG A 126 -18.96 25.50 73.44
N LYS A 127 -17.90 24.70 73.29
CA LYS A 127 -17.28 23.95 74.39
C LYS A 127 -16.74 24.89 75.47
N ALA A 128 -16.10 25.99 75.09
CA ALA A 128 -15.61 27.00 76.02
C ALA A 128 -16.74 27.64 76.83
N ARG A 129 -17.88 27.96 76.20
CA ARG A 129 -19.07 28.48 76.87
C ARG A 129 -19.64 27.47 77.89
N VAL A 130 -19.76 26.20 77.50
CA VAL A 130 -20.27 25.14 78.39
C VAL A 130 -19.35 24.96 79.60
N ARG A 131 -18.02 25.00 79.40
CA ARG A 131 -17.04 24.88 80.49
C ARG A 131 -17.05 26.06 81.46
N ARG A 132 -17.36 27.28 80.99
CA ARG A 132 -17.45 28.48 81.85
C ARG A 132 -18.77 28.57 82.64
N GLY A 133 -19.83 27.91 82.16
CA GLY A 133 -21.14 27.89 82.80
C GLY A 133 -21.36 26.72 83.78
N ARG A 134 -20.32 25.95 84.07
CA ARG A 134 -20.29 24.86 85.06
C ARG A 134 -19.28 25.22 86.13
#